data_AF-A0A3M1E6I5-F1
#
_entry.id   AF-A0A3M1E6I5-F1
#
_cell.length_a   1.000
_cell.length_b   1.000
_cell.length_c   1.000
_cell.angle_alpha   90.00
_cell.angle_beta   90.00
_cell.angle_gamma   90.00
#
_symmetry.space_group_name_H-M   'P 1'
#
loop_
_entity.id
_entity.type
_entity.pdbx_description
1 polymer ?
#
loop_
_entity_poly.entity_id
_entity_poly.type
_entity_poly.pdbx_seq_one_letter_code
_entity_poly.pdbx_strand_id
1 'polypeptide(L)'
;MSDTQWPVFEVFHQQARGEPHVYVGSVHAPDAEMALLLAKEQYARRQACVNLWVVPAEAITASRYEDADIFEPAVDKSYRESWGYLTPKNPRQTAAKGEDPS
;
A
#
# COMPACT_ATOMS: atom_id res chain seq x y z
N MET A 1 29.90 28.83 -8.34
CA MET A 1 28.63 29.57 -8.32
C MET A 1 27.76 28.81 -7.35
N SER A 2 27.35 29.42 -6.24
CA SER A 2 26.49 28.73 -5.27
C SER A 2 25.12 28.60 -5.92
N ASP A 3 24.68 27.38 -6.22
CA ASP A 3 23.43 27.14 -6.92
C ASP A 3 22.27 27.76 -6.15
N THR A 4 21.67 28.79 -6.74
CA THR A 4 20.44 29.45 -6.27
C THR A 4 19.21 28.54 -6.41
N GLN A 5 19.40 27.23 -6.57
CA GLN A 5 18.34 26.26 -6.69
C GLN A 5 17.81 25.94 -5.29
N TRP A 6 16.54 26.28 -5.07
CA TRP A 6 15.81 25.86 -3.89
C TRP A 6 15.82 24.34 -3.74
N PRO A 7 15.75 23.79 -2.52
CA PRO A 7 15.70 22.36 -2.30
C PRO A 7 14.50 21.73 -3.00
N VAL A 8 14.69 20.46 -3.41
CA VAL A 8 13.66 19.67 -4.10
C VAL A 8 12.81 18.93 -3.07
N PHE A 9 11.50 18.95 -3.30
CA PHE A 9 10.52 18.19 -2.54
C PHE A 9 9.80 17.23 -3.49
N GLU A 10 9.73 15.96 -3.09
CA GLU A 10 8.91 14.95 -3.74
C GLU A 10 7.46 15.07 -3.24
N VAL A 11 6.51 15.02 -4.17
CA VAL A 11 5.09 15.25 -3.92
C VAL A 11 4.31 13.96 -4.10
N PHE A 12 3.44 13.67 -3.12
CA PHE A 12 2.52 12.54 -3.16
C PHE A 12 1.09 13.02 -2.93
N HIS A 13 0.14 12.52 -3.72
CA HIS A 13 -1.27 12.88 -3.60
C HIS A 13 -2.14 11.68 -3.25
N GLN A 14 -3.22 11.94 -2.52
CA GLN A 14 -4.26 10.96 -2.24
C GLN A 14 -5.54 11.39 -2.97
N GLN A 15 -6.06 10.53 -3.84
CA GLN A 15 -7.24 10.85 -4.65
C GLN A 15 -8.56 10.76 -3.86
N ALA A 16 -8.68 9.79 -2.97
CA ALA A 16 -9.84 9.60 -2.10
C ALA A 16 -9.42 9.10 -0.71
N ARG A 17 -10.26 9.32 0.31
CA ARG A 17 -9.96 8.87 1.68
C ARG A 17 -9.83 7.35 1.71
N GLY A 18 -8.71 6.85 2.25
CA GLY A 18 -8.43 5.43 2.36
C GLY A 18 -7.56 4.87 1.24
N GLU A 19 -7.37 5.61 0.14
CA GLU A 19 -6.44 5.25 -0.93
C GLU A 19 -4.98 5.56 -0.53
N PRO A 20 -3.98 4.85 -1.07
CA PRO A 20 -2.59 5.18 -0.82
C PRO A 20 -2.22 6.55 -1.42
N HIS A 21 -1.20 7.19 -0.83
CA HIS A 21 -0.58 8.35 -1.45
C HIS A 21 0.28 7.87 -2.62
N VAL A 22 0.06 8.46 -3.80
CA VAL A 22 0.78 8.12 -5.03
C VAL A 22 1.72 9.26 -5.37
N TYR A 23 2.94 8.93 -5.78
CA TYR A 23 3.91 9.91 -6.24
C TYR A 23 3.43 10.58 -7.53
N VAL A 24 3.52 11.91 -7.61
CA VAL A 24 3.06 12.69 -8.78
C VAL A 24 4.16 13.53 -9.43
N GLY A 25 5.26 13.78 -8.73
CA GLY A 25 6.38 14.58 -9.24
C GLY A 25 7.08 15.35 -8.13
N SER A 26 7.95 16.27 -8.53
CA SER A 26 8.78 17.07 -7.64
C SER A 26 8.50 18.57 -7.78
N VAL A 27 8.80 19.36 -6.74
CA VAL A 27 8.76 20.84 -6.76
C VAL A 27 10.00 21.40 -6.09
N HIS A 28 10.43 22.60 -6.51
CA HIS A 28 11.51 23.33 -5.83
C HIS A 28 10.88 24.38 -4.92
N ALA A 29 11.26 24.40 -3.65
CA ALA A 29 10.71 25.33 -2.67
C ALA A 29 11.71 25.60 -1.54
N PRO A 30 11.69 26.79 -0.90
CA PRO A 30 12.58 27.09 0.22
C PRO A 30 12.25 26.29 1.49
N ASP A 31 10.98 25.88 1.67
CA ASP A 31 10.48 25.15 2.84
C ASP A 31 9.26 24.28 2.49
N ALA A 32 8.81 23.48 3.46
CA ALA A 32 7.71 22.54 3.28
C ALA A 32 6.34 23.22 3.09
N GLU A 33 6.11 24.41 3.69
CA GLU A 33 4.84 25.13 3.54
C GLU A 33 4.70 25.67 2.11
N MET A 34 5.77 26.26 1.58
CA MET A 34 5.83 26.72 0.20
C MET A 34 5.75 25.53 -0.76
N ALA A 35 6.40 24.41 -0.45
CA ALA A 35 6.29 23.19 -1.24
C ALA A 35 4.84 22.69 -1.36
N LEU A 36 4.07 22.69 -0.25
CA LEU A 36 2.65 22.31 -0.26
C LEU A 36 1.81 23.24 -1.12
N LEU A 37 2.05 24.55 -1.04
CA LEU A 37 1.34 25.54 -1.85
C LEU A 37 1.60 25.31 -3.35
N LEU A 38 2.86 25.17 -3.75
CA LEU A 38 3.25 24.92 -5.13
C LEU A 38 2.72 23.56 -5.63
N ALA A 39 2.83 22.51 -4.81
CA ALA A 39 2.31 21.19 -5.11
C ALA A 39 0.79 21.20 -5.34
N LYS A 40 0.04 21.92 -4.51
CA LYS A 40 -1.41 22.09 -4.67
C LYS A 40 -1.75 22.76 -5.99
N GLU A 41 -1.05 23.85 -6.34
CA GLU A 41 -1.28 24.56 -7.60
C GLU A 41 -0.90 23.73 -8.84
N GLN A 42 0.15 22.92 -8.75
CA GLN A 42 0.62 22.12 -9.88
C GLN A 42 -0.18 20.83 -10.09
N TYR A 43 -0.50 20.11 -9.00
CA TYR A 43 -1.03 18.74 -9.08
C TYR A 43 -2.51 18.60 -8.66
N ALA A 44 -3.06 19.53 -7.89
CA ALA A 44 -4.43 19.40 -7.34
C ALA A 44 -5.49 20.29 -8.04
N ARG A 45 -5.15 20.97 -9.14
CA ARG A 45 -6.08 21.91 -9.81
C ARG A 45 -7.27 21.28 -10.53
N ARG A 46 -7.13 20.07 -11.07
CA ARG A 46 -8.14 19.44 -11.95
C ARG A 46 -8.49 18.00 -11.58
N GLN A 47 -7.82 17.43 -10.59
CA GLN A 47 -8.02 16.05 -10.17
C GLN A 47 -8.60 16.03 -8.76
N ALA A 48 -9.40 15.00 -8.46
CA ALA A 48 -9.81 14.72 -7.10
C ALA A 48 -8.54 14.49 -6.26
N CYS A 49 -8.32 15.36 -5.29
CA CYS A 49 -7.19 15.31 -4.37
C CYS A 49 -7.70 15.68 -2.99
N VAL A 50 -7.66 14.74 -2.05
CA VAL A 50 -8.14 14.92 -0.67
C VAL A 50 -7.00 15.17 0.32
N ASN A 51 -5.78 14.80 -0.03
CA ASN A 51 -4.59 14.99 0.81
C ASN A 51 -3.31 15.08 -0.05
N LEU A 52 -2.32 15.83 0.44
CA LEU A 52 -1.01 16.02 -0.19
C LEU A 52 0.09 15.88 0.85
N TRP A 53 1.12 15.11 0.50
CA TRP A 53 2.37 15.04 1.24
C TRP A 53 3.49 15.65 0.39
N VAL A 54 4.38 16.36 1.08
CA VAL A 54 5.65 16.81 0.52
C VAL A 54 6.76 16.32 1.42
N VAL A 55 7.84 15.82 0.82
CA VAL A 55 8.99 15.29 1.53
C VAL A 55 10.25 15.85 0.88
N PRO A 56 11.21 16.41 1.63
CA PRO A 56 12.50 16.79 1.07
C PRO A 56 13.14 15.59 0.36
N ALA A 57 13.62 15.77 -0.86
CA ALA A 57 14.22 14.68 -1.63
C ALA A 57 15.41 14.04 -0.88
N GLU A 58 16.16 14.84 -0.13
CA GLU A 58 17.26 14.38 0.73
C GLU A 58 16.85 13.46 1.89
N ALA A 59 15.56 13.46 2.28
CA ALA A 59 15.03 12.60 3.32
C ALA A 59 14.61 11.21 2.81
N ILE A 60 14.61 11.01 1.48
CA ILE A 60 14.19 9.74 0.87
C ILE A 60 15.42 8.87 0.65
N THR A 61 15.42 7.69 1.26
CA THR A 61 16.45 6.66 1.02
C THR A 61 15.88 5.58 0.11
N ALA A 62 16.53 5.33 -1.02
CA ALA A 62 16.15 4.28 -1.95
C ALA A 62 17.11 3.08 -1.87
N SER A 63 16.59 1.86 -2.04
CA SER A 63 17.42 0.68 -2.26
C SER A 63 18.13 0.77 -3.61
N ARG A 64 19.21 0.00 -3.77
CA ARG A 64 19.86 -0.14 -5.08
C ARG A 64 19.09 -1.16 -5.91
N TYR A 65 19.10 -0.97 -7.23
CA TYR A 65 18.48 -1.94 -8.15
C TYR A 65 19.17 -3.30 -8.13
N GLU A 66 20.44 -3.35 -7.73
CA GLU A 66 21.24 -4.56 -7.58
C GLU A 66 20.74 -5.45 -6.43
N ASP A 67 20.10 -4.87 -5.41
CA ASP A 67 19.57 -5.58 -4.23
C ASP A 67 18.14 -6.09 -4.48
N ALA A 68 17.71 -6.27 -5.73
CA ALA A 68 16.34 -6.67 -6.05
C ALA A 68 15.98 -8.09 -5.55
N ASP A 69 16.99 -8.94 -5.37
CA ASP A 69 16.90 -10.31 -4.88
C ASP A 69 16.35 -10.40 -3.45
N ILE A 70 16.53 -9.37 -2.61
CA ILE A 70 16.01 -9.34 -1.24
C ILE A 70 14.48 -9.41 -1.17
N PHE A 71 13.80 -9.09 -2.27
CA PHE A 71 12.34 -9.09 -2.36
C PHE A 71 11.76 -10.39 -2.95
N GLU A 72 12.61 -11.33 -3.37
CA GLU A 72 12.16 -12.62 -3.88
C GLU A 72 11.52 -13.46 -2.76
N PRO A 73 10.28 -13.97 -2.94
CA PRO A 73 9.66 -14.82 -1.94
C PRO A 73 10.49 -16.09 -1.76
N ALA A 74 10.97 -16.35 -0.54
CA ALA A 74 11.53 -17.65 -0.18
C ALA A 74 10.46 -18.73 -0.37
N VAL A 75 10.51 -19.41 -1.51
CA VAL A 75 9.67 -20.57 -1.81
C VAL A 75 10.19 -21.77 -1.03
N ASP A 76 9.87 -21.80 0.25
CA ASP A 76 9.59 -23.06 0.91
C ASP A 76 8.31 -22.94 1.76
N LYS A 77 7.18 -23.06 1.05
CA LYS A 77 5.85 -23.19 1.65
C LYS A 77 5.44 -24.67 1.77
N SER A 78 6.38 -25.61 1.85
CA SER A 78 6.06 -27.03 2.10
C SER A 78 5.46 -27.30 3.49
N TYR A 79 5.51 -26.33 4.42
CA TYR A 79 4.99 -26.53 5.79
C TYR A 79 3.52 -26.15 6.01
N ARG A 80 2.79 -25.72 4.96
CA ARG A 80 1.33 -25.47 5.02
C ARG A 80 0.50 -26.59 4.41
N GLU A 81 0.98 -27.83 4.39
CA GLU A 81 0.05 -28.95 4.34
C GLU A 81 -0.71 -28.98 5.66
N SER A 82 -1.97 -28.59 5.60
CA SER A 82 -2.91 -28.69 6.71
C SER A 82 -2.96 -30.14 7.18
N TRP A 83 -2.34 -30.45 8.32
CA TRP A 83 -2.73 -31.63 9.08
C TRP A 83 -4.17 -31.37 9.52
N GLY A 84 -5.11 -31.94 8.77
CA GLY A 84 -6.54 -31.74 8.97
C GLY A 84 -6.92 -32.07 10.40
N TYR A 85 -7.68 -31.17 11.03
CA TYR A 85 -8.37 -31.51 12.27
C TYR A 85 -9.23 -32.75 12.02
N LEU A 86 -8.85 -33.88 12.62
CA LEU A 86 -9.70 -35.05 12.70
C LEU A 86 -10.87 -34.71 13.61
N THR A 87 -11.99 -34.27 13.02
CA THR A 87 -13.26 -34.15 13.75
C THR A 87 -13.74 -35.57 14.05
N PRO A 88 -13.89 -35.97 15.34
CA PRO A 88 -14.48 -37.26 15.65
C PRO A 88 -15.94 -37.23 15.23
N LYS A 89 -16.34 -38.13 14.33
CA LYS A 89 -17.76 -38.37 14.02
C LYS A 89 -18.44 -38.87 15.30
N ASN A 90 -19.37 -38.09 15.83
CA ASN A 90 -20.34 -38.57 16.81
C ASN A 90 -21.45 -39.35 16.06
N PRO A 91 -21.61 -40.67 16.23
CA PRO A 91 -22.76 -41.39 15.70
C PRO A 91 -23.85 -41.39 16.77
N ARG A 92 -24.56 -40.26 16.90
CA ARG A 92 -25.81 -40.21 17.65
C ARG A 92 -26.81 -39.36 16.88
N GLN A 93 -27.55 -40.04 16.00
CA GLN A 93 -28.98 -39.84 15.72
C GLN A 93 -29.39 -40.69 14.51
N THR A 94 -29.64 -41.97 14.73
CA THR A 94 -30.67 -42.69 13.96
C THR A 94 -31.93 -42.67 14.81
N ALA A 95 -32.76 -41.66 14.61
CA ALA A 95 -34.11 -41.65 15.12
C ALA A 95 -35.02 -41.03 14.05
N ALA A 96 -35.78 -41.92 13.42
CA ALA A 96 -37.06 -41.71 12.75
C ALA A 96 -37.14 -40.67 11.61
N LYS A 97 -37.56 -41.13 10.42
CA LYS A 97 -38.92 -40.91 9.90
C LYS A 97 -39.02 -41.24 8.39
N GLY A 98 -40.10 -41.92 8.02
CA GLY A 98 -40.54 -42.19 6.63
C GLY A 98 -40.22 -43.62 6.21
N GLU A 99 -41.11 -44.43 5.65
CA GLU A 99 -42.39 -44.22 4.97
C GLU A 99 -43.14 -45.57 4.95
N ASP A 100 -44.47 -45.53 5.07
CA ASP A 100 -45.38 -46.38 4.27
C ASP A 100 -46.74 -45.68 4.25
N PRO A 101 -47.32 -45.45 3.06
CA PRO A 101 -48.58 -46.14 2.78
C PRO A 101 -48.77 -46.57 1.32
N SER A 102 -49.05 -47.86 1.13
CA SER A 102 -50.19 -48.35 0.32
C SER A 102 -50.55 -49.76 0.76
#